data_AF-A0A2H9PMK3-F1
#
_entry.id   AF-A0A2H9PMK3-F1
#
_cell.length_a   1.000
_cell.length_b   1.000
_cell.length_c   1.000
_cell.angle_alpha   90.00
_cell.angle_beta   90.00
_cell.angle_gamma   90.00
#
_symmetry.space_group_name_H-M   'P 1'
#
loop_
_entity.id
_entity.type
_entity.pdbx_description
1 polymer ?
#
loop_
_entity_poly.entity_id
_entity_poly.type
_entity_poly.pdbx_seq_one_letter_code
_entity_poly.pdbx_strand_id
1 'polypeptide(L)' 'MKKMKEDVKVAIKKILGLEECPLQDWEIMEKIAEAQRNNVELVEFCYGKLNVKVKLNRIRSDGMMRGNRGYYSE' A
#
# COMPACT_ATOMS: atom_id res chain seq x y z
N MET A 1 -4.77 -22.51 -23.80
CA MET A 1 -4.43 -22.69 -22.37
C MET A 1 -4.59 -21.34 -21.66
N LYS A 2 -5.63 -21.18 -20.83
CA LYS A 2 -5.85 -19.96 -20.02
C LYS A 2 -4.79 -19.92 -18.92
N LYS A 3 -3.87 -18.94 -18.96
CA LYS A 3 -3.02 -18.60 -17.82
C LYS A 3 -3.94 -18.06 -16.72
N MET A 4 -4.22 -18.88 -15.72
CA MET A 4 -4.71 -18.41 -14.43
C MET A 4 -3.62 -17.50 -13.87
N LYS A 5 -3.85 -16.18 -13.93
CA LYS A 5 -3.17 -15.26 -13.03
C LYS A 5 -3.75 -15.61 -11.67
N GLU A 6 -2.97 -16.35 -10.89
CA GLU A 6 -3.26 -16.51 -9.48
C GLU A 6 -3.13 -15.11 -8.88
N ASP A 7 -4.26 -14.41 -8.78
CA ASP A 7 -4.38 -13.15 -8.08
C ASP A 7 -3.95 -13.43 -6.64
N VAL A 8 -2.69 -13.17 -6.34
CA VAL A 8 -2.21 -13.09 -4.97
C VAL A 8 -2.90 -11.88 -4.37
N LYS A 9 -4.13 -12.08 -3.91
CA LYS A 9 -4.90 -11.11 -3.14
C LYS A 9 -4.26 -11.08 -1.77
N VAL A 10 -3.06 -10.50 -1.70
CA VAL A 10 -2.35 -10.31 -0.44
C VAL A 10 -3.28 -9.47 0.44
N ALA A 11 -3.74 -10.05 1.55
CA ALA A 11 -4.54 -9.33 2.53
C ALA A 11 -3.76 -8.10 3.00
N ILE A 12 -4.37 -6.93 2.93
CA ILE A 12 -3.73 -5.65 3.26
C ILE A 12 -3.33 -5.65 4.73
N LYS A 13 -4.18 -6.25 5.57
CA LYS A 13 -3.86 -6.51 6.97
C LYS A 13 -2.51 -7.20 7.15
N LYS A 14 -2.22 -8.21 6.33
CA LYS A 14 -0.95 -8.95 6.41
C LYS A 14 0.23 -8.10 5.97
N ILE A 15 0.06 -7.29 4.93
CA ILE A 15 1.11 -6.35 4.47
C ILE A 15 1.42 -5.32 5.55
N LEU A 16 0.39 -4.82 6.23
CA LEU A 16 0.52 -3.75 7.22
C LEU A 16 0.78 -4.27 8.65
N GLY A 17 0.78 -5.59 8.88
CA GLY A 17 0.90 -6.16 10.22
C GLY A 17 -0.31 -5.89 11.12
N LEU A 18 -1.49 -5.72 10.52
CA LEU A 18 -2.78 -5.44 11.17
C LEU A 18 -3.68 -6.68 11.23
N GLU A 19 -3.12 -7.89 11.29
CA GLU A 19 -3.87 -9.16 11.29
C GLU A 19 -4.84 -9.26 12.48
N GLU A 20 -4.43 -8.75 13.64
CA GLU A 20 -5.23 -8.71 14.87
C GLU A 20 -6.18 -7.51 14.94
N CYS A 21 -6.11 -6.59 13.97
CA CYS A 21 -6.95 -5.39 13.96
C CYS A 21 -8.40 -5.74 13.58
N PRO A 22 -9.41 -5.23 14.32
CA PRO A 22 -10.82 -5.51 14.06
C PRO A 22 -11.33 -4.86 12.77
N LEU A 23 -10.65 -3.84 12.26
CA LEU A 23 -10.98 -3.14 11.01
C LEU A 23 -10.88 -4.07 9.82
N GLN A 24 -11.80 -4.02 8.87
CA GLN A 24 -11.71 -4.77 7.61
C GLN A 24 -10.69 -4.14 6.64
N ASP A 25 -10.21 -4.91 5.66
CA ASP A 25 -9.24 -4.43 4.66
C ASP A 25 -9.73 -3.17 3.92
N TRP A 26 -11.04 -3.07 3.64
CA TRP A 26 -11.62 -1.91 2.96
C TRP A 26 -11.65 -0.67 3.85
N GLU A 27 -11.87 -0.81 5.16
CA GLU A 27 -11.84 0.31 6.11
C GLU A 27 -10.42 0.88 6.23
N ILE A 28 -9.42 -0.01 6.27
CA ILE A 28 -8.00 0.36 6.28
C ILE A 28 -7.64 1.12 4.99
N MET A 29 -8.08 0.61 3.82
CA MET A 29 -7.89 1.32 2.55
C MET A 29 -8.59 2.67 2.52
N GLU A 30 -9.83 2.76 3.04
CA GLU A 30 -10.59 4.00 3.06
C GLU A 30 -9.89 5.06 3.91
N LYS A 31 -9.39 4.69 5.10
CA LYS A 31 -8.60 5.60 5.96
C LYS A 31 -7.31 6.05 5.30
N ILE A 32 -6.61 5.16 4.61
CA ILE A 32 -5.41 5.50 3.85
C ILE A 32 -5.74 6.46 2.70
N ALA A 33 -6.82 6.20 1.95
CA ALA A 33 -7.25 7.05 0.84
C ALA A 33 -7.70 8.43 1.32
N GLU A 34 -8.43 8.49 2.43
CA GLU A 34 -8.84 9.73 3.08
C GLU A 34 -7.62 10.54 3.52
N ALA A 35 -6.65 9.91 4.17
CA ALA A 35 -5.40 10.56 4.56
C ALA A 35 -4.62 11.10 3.34
N GLN A 36 -4.54 10.35 2.24
CA GLN A 36 -3.93 10.84 0.99
C GLN A 36 -4.63 12.07 0.42
N ARG A 37 -5.97 12.08 0.40
CA ARG A 37 -6.78 13.22 -0.06
C ARG A 37 -6.55 14.46 0.81
N ASN A 38 -6.40 14.26 2.12
CA ASN A 38 -6.17 15.33 3.09
C ASN A 38 -4.69 15.76 3.21
N ASN A 39 -3.78 15.23 2.39
CA ASN A 39 -2.33 15.49 2.47
C ASN A 39 -1.70 15.05 3.81
N VAL A 40 -2.29 14.09 4.50
CA VAL A 40 -1.73 13.53 5.73
C VAL A 40 -0.59 12.59 5.37
N GLU A 41 0.59 12.84 5.90
CA GLU A 41 1.82 12.09 5.60
C GLU A 41 1.96 10.78 6.41
N LEU A 42 1.21 10.67 7.50
CA LEU A 42 1.32 9.55 8.43
C LEU A 42 -0.06 9.12 8.92
N VAL A 43 -0.38 7.84 8.73
CA VAL A 43 -1.56 7.20 9.31
C VAL A 43 -1.08 6.25 10.39
N GLU A 44 -1.53 6.43 11.62
CA GLU A 44 -1.24 5.54 12.73
C GLU A 44 -2.46 4.68 13.05
N PHE A 45 -2.27 3.37 13.04
CA PHE A 45 -3.26 2.40 13.50
C PHE A 45 -2.80 1.87 14.85
N CYS A 46 -3.50 2.28 15.91
CA CYS A 46 -3.28 1.81 17.27
C CYS A 46 -4.37 0.80 17.66
N TYR A 47 -3.98 -0.42 18.01
CA TYR A 47 -4.88 -1.46 18.50
C TYR A 47 -4.24 -2.27 19.62
N GLY A 48 -4.76 -2.16 20.84
CA GLY A 48 -4.19 -2.84 22.01
C GLY A 48 -2.73 -2.44 22.26
N LYS A 49 -1.81 -3.41 22.10
CA LYS A 49 -0.35 -3.19 22.19
C LYS A 49 0.31 -2.94 20.82
N LEU A 50 -0.43 -3.07 19.74
CA LEU A 50 0.06 -2.94 18.38
C LEU A 50 -0.08 -1.49 17.92
N ASN A 51 1.02 -0.91 17.46
CA ASN A 51 1.05 0.42 16.84
C ASN A 51 1.74 0.27 15.48
N VAL A 52 0.96 0.48 14.42
CA VAL A 52 1.44 0.45 13.04
C VAL A 52 1.37 1.85 12.46
N LYS A 53 2.51 2.31 11.94
CA LYS A 53 2.66 3.62 11.31
C LYS A 53 2.84 3.46 9.80
N VAL A 54 1.85 3.92 9.04
CA VAL A 54 1.87 3.92 7.58
C VAL A 54 2.26 5.31 7.11
N LYS A 55 3.48 5.46 6.60
CA LYS A 55 3.95 6.71 5.99
C LYS A 55 3.44 6.80 4.56
N LEU A 56 2.60 7.78 4.29
CA LEU A 56 2.07 8.07 2.96
C LEU A 56 3.00 9.04 2.26
N ASN A 57 3.76 8.53 1.29
CA ASN A 57 4.61 9.37 0.47
C ASN A 57 3.88 9.73 -0.83
N ARG A 58 3.75 11.03 -1.12
CA ARG A 58 3.29 11.46 -2.45
C ARG A 58 4.43 11.27 -3.42
N ILE A 59 4.40 10.16 -4.13
CA ILE A 59 5.34 9.97 -5.23
C ILE A 59 4.96 10.99 -6.31
N ARG A 60 5.76 12.03 -6.45
CA ARG A 60 5.64 12.95 -7.59
C ARG A 60 5.94 12.12 -8.83
N SER A 61 4.97 12.03 -9.74
CA SER A 61 5.10 11.31 -11.02
C SER A 61 6.30 11.78 -11.86
N ASP A 62 6.81 12.97 -11.55
CA ASP A 62 7.97 13.60 -12.17
C ASP A 62 9.30 12.88 -11.87
N GLY A 63 9.39 12.15 -10.75
CA GLY A 63 10.62 11.47 -10.30
C GLY A 63 10.60 9.95 -10.38
N MET A 64 9.48 9.33 -10.80
CA MET A 64 9.50 7.89 -11.09
C MET A 64 10.24 7.69 -12.41
N MET A 65 11.53 7.34 -12.34
CA MET A 65 12.27 6.83 -13.49
C MET A 65 11.41 5.76 -14.17
N ARG A 66 10.86 6.08 -15.34
CA ARG A 66 10.24 5.10 -16.23
C ARG A 66 11.28 4.01 -16.44
N GLY A 67 10.93 2.78 -16.08
CA GLY A 67 11.83 1.64 -16.12
C GLY A 67 12.72 1.65 -17.35
N ASN A 68 14.01 1.50 -17.11
CA ASN A 68 15.08 1.49 -18.11
C ASN A 68 14.77 0.47 -19.23
N ARG A 69 14.08 0.89 -20.31
CA ARG A 69 13.97 0.14 -21.58
C ARG A 69 15.20 0.44 -22.45
N GLY A 70 16.38 0.23 -21.89
CA GLY A 70 17.65 0.68 -22.47
C GLY A 70 18.75 -0.38 -22.46
N TYR A 71 18.42 -1.68 -22.52
CA TYR A 71 19.41 -2.75 -22.70
C TYR A 71 18.99 -3.67 -23.84
N TYR A 72 19.08 -3.16 -25.07
CA TYR A 72 19.43 -3.92 -26.27
C TYR A 72 20.18 -2.99 -27.21
N SER A 73 21.46 -2.85 -26.91
CA SER A 73 22.56 -2.52 -27.81
C SER A 73 23.70 -3.28 -27.12
N GLU A 74 24.14 -4.42 -27.62
CA GLU A 74 24.80 -4.63 -28.90
C GLU A 74 24.34 -5.90 -29.64
#